data_AF-A0A3D5WPU6-F1
#
_entry.id   AF-A0A3D5WPU6-F1
#
_cell.length_a   1.000
_cell.length_b   1.000
_cell.length_c   1.000
_cell.angle_alpha   90.00
_cell.angle_beta   90.00
_cell.angle_gamma   90.00
#
_symmetry.space_group_name_H-M   'P 1'
#
loop_
_entity.id
_entity.type
_entity.pdbx_description
1 polymer ?
#
loop_
_entity_poly.entity_id
_entity_poly.type
_entity_poly.pdbx_seq_one_letter_code
_entity_poly.pdbx_strand_id
1 'polypeptide(L)'
;MTSQGKNQMDLMRDLGLSSSTVSNWCTGAKLPRMDKVQLLADYFHIMKSDLLEEKSASNTDDYYLNPETSKIAQEIYDNKELSLLFDAARDADPEDLQTVHSMLMALKRKEQGNS
;
A
#
# COMPACT_ATOMS: atom_id res chain seq x y z
N MET A 1 -7.86 -8.60 17.57
CA MET A 1 -6.42 -8.34 17.72
C MET A 1 -6.12 -7.03 17.00
N THR A 2 -5.52 -6.04 17.66
CA THR A 2 -5.16 -4.77 17.00
C THR A 2 -3.96 -5.01 16.08
N SER A 3 -4.00 -4.48 14.86
CA SER A 3 -3.03 -4.74 13.78
C SER A 3 -1.58 -4.35 14.10
N GLN A 4 -1.35 -3.63 15.19
CA GLN A 4 -0.02 -3.18 15.65
C GLN A 4 0.29 -3.59 17.11
N GLY A 5 -0.54 -4.43 17.74
CA GLY A 5 -0.33 -4.89 19.13
C GLY A 5 -0.42 -3.81 20.22
N LYS A 6 -0.75 -2.57 19.86
CA LYS A 6 -0.93 -1.44 20.79
C LYS A 6 -2.36 -1.40 21.33
N ASN A 7 -2.50 -0.97 22.58
CA ASN A 7 -3.79 -0.73 23.23
C ASN A 7 -4.01 0.77 23.51
N GLN A 8 -5.22 1.13 23.96
CA GLN A 8 -5.55 2.54 24.24
C GLN A 8 -4.67 3.15 25.35
N MET A 9 -4.23 2.36 26.34
CA MET A 9 -3.35 2.83 27.41
C MET A 9 -1.96 3.18 26.90
N ASP A 10 -1.43 2.41 25.93
CA ASP A 10 -0.16 2.75 25.27
C ASP A 10 -0.28 4.09 24.54
N LEU A 11 -1.40 4.30 23.84
CA LEU A 11 -1.66 5.55 23.14
C LEU A 11 -1.72 6.75 24.10
N MET A 12 -2.37 6.58 25.25
CA MET A 12 -2.46 7.61 26.29
C MET A 12 -1.08 7.93 26.88
N ARG A 13 -0.30 6.90 27.22
CA ARG A 13 1.02 7.05 27.84
C ARG A 13 2.02 7.66 26.86
N ASP A 14 2.07 7.14 25.64
CA ASP A 14 3.14 7.46 24.69
C ASP A 14 2.87 8.80 23.97
N LEU A 15 1.59 9.20 23.82
CA LEU A 15 1.21 10.48 23.19
C LEU A 15 0.74 11.56 24.18
N GLY A 16 0.73 11.26 25.48
CA GLY A 16 0.26 12.18 26.52
C GLY A 16 -1.22 12.57 26.37
N LEU A 17 -2.05 11.66 25.83
CA LEU A 17 -3.47 11.91 25.59
C LEU A 17 -4.32 11.46 26.77
N SER A 18 -5.40 12.19 27.03
CA SER A 18 -6.34 11.83 28.09
C SER A 18 -7.16 10.60 27.70
N SER A 19 -7.61 9.82 28.71
CA SER A 19 -8.46 8.65 28.50
C SER A 19 -9.72 9.01 27.72
N SER A 20 -10.36 10.13 28.06
CA SER A 20 -11.59 10.57 27.40
C SER A 20 -11.34 10.94 25.94
N THR A 21 -10.18 11.54 25.63
CA THR A 21 -9.79 11.86 24.24
C THR A 21 -9.65 10.59 23.40
N VAL A 22 -8.85 9.62 23.87
CA VAL A 22 -8.58 8.37 23.13
C VAL A 22 -9.87 7.56 22.98
N SER A 23 -10.65 7.41 24.04
CA SER A 23 -11.92 6.68 23.98
C SER A 23 -12.91 7.34 23.01
N ASN A 24 -13.04 8.67 22.99
CA ASN A 24 -13.92 9.37 22.05
C ASN A 24 -13.52 9.15 20.59
N TRP A 25 -12.23 9.02 20.30
CA TRP A 25 -11.74 8.74 18.95
C TRP A 25 -11.98 7.28 18.56
N CYS A 26 -11.68 6.34 19.46
CA CYS A 26 -11.90 4.91 19.21
C CYS A 26 -13.38 4.53 19.06
N THR A 27 -14.30 5.25 19.73
CA THR A 27 -15.74 5.03 19.60
C THR A 27 -16.39 5.84 18.48
N GLY A 28 -15.63 6.72 17.81
CA GLY A 28 -16.16 7.61 16.77
C GLY A 28 -17.03 8.75 17.28
N ALA A 29 -17.12 8.96 18.61
CA ALA A 29 -17.90 10.05 19.20
C ALA A 29 -17.37 11.44 18.80
N LYS A 30 -16.05 11.56 18.62
CA LYS A 30 -15.39 12.75 18.06
C LYS A 30 -14.23 12.31 17.19
N LEU A 31 -13.98 13.04 16.10
CA LEU A 31 -12.80 12.80 15.26
C LEU A 31 -11.62 13.67 15.73
N PRO A 32 -10.38 13.14 15.65
CA PRO A 32 -9.18 13.94 15.89
C PRO A 32 -9.06 15.08 14.88
N ARG A 33 -8.52 16.22 15.33
CA ARG A 33 -8.14 17.31 14.41
C ARG A 33 -6.91 16.90 13.59
N MET A 34 -6.64 17.61 12.49
CA MET A 34 -5.59 17.24 11.53
C MET A 34 -4.18 17.15 12.15
N ASP A 35 -3.87 17.98 13.15
CA ASP A 35 -2.63 17.91 13.93
C ASP A 35 -2.51 16.59 14.71
N LYS A 36 -3.63 16.10 15.26
CA LYS A 36 -3.71 14.82 15.97
C LYS A 36 -3.76 13.62 15.04
N VAL A 37 -4.35 13.75 13.86
CA VAL A 37 -4.27 12.73 12.80
C VAL A 37 -2.80 12.51 12.40
N GLN A 38 -2.04 13.59 12.19
CA GLN A 38 -0.61 13.47 11.90
C GLN A 38 0.16 12.79 13.04
N LEU A 39 -0.09 13.20 14.29
CA LEU A 39 0.55 12.60 15.46
C LEU A 39 0.29 11.09 15.55
N LEU A 40 -0.94 10.64 15.25
CA LEU A 40 -1.28 9.22 15.22
C LEU A 40 -0.60 8.50 14.06
N ALA A 41 -0.58 9.11 12.87
CA ALA A 41 0.09 8.56 11.70
C ALA A 41 1.59 8.34 11.95
N ASP A 42 2.26 9.34 12.54
CA ASP A 42 3.67 9.27 12.92
C ASP A 42 3.92 8.17 13.97
N TYR A 43 3.04 8.06 14.96
CA TYR A 43 3.14 7.04 16.01
C TYR A 43 2.96 5.61 15.49
N PHE A 44 2.07 5.41 14.53
CA PHE A 44 1.83 4.10 13.91
C PHE A 44 2.75 3.81 12.72
N HIS A 45 3.59 4.77 12.33
CA HIS A 45 4.44 4.69 11.13
C HIS A 45 3.65 4.41 9.85
N ILE A 46 2.52 5.10 9.69
CA ILE A 46 1.63 5.01 8.53
C ILE A 46 1.40 6.39 7.90
N MET A 47 0.80 6.45 6.72
CA MET A 47 0.40 7.71 6.12
C MET A 47 -0.92 8.21 6.74
N LYS A 48 -1.16 9.53 6.70
CA LYS A 48 -2.45 10.10 7.15
C LYS A 48 -3.64 9.54 6.37
N SER A 49 -3.43 9.25 5.08
CA SER A 49 -4.43 8.63 4.21
C SER A 49 -4.87 7.28 4.77
N ASP A 50 -3.96 6.50 5.37
CA ASP A 50 -4.30 5.22 6.00
C ASP A 50 -5.27 5.35 7.20
N LEU A 51 -5.40 6.55 7.80
CA LEU A 51 -6.34 6.84 8.89
C LEU A 51 -7.64 7.48 8.42
N LEU A 52 -7.63 8.16 7.28
CA LEU A 52 -8.73 9.02 6.81
C LEU A 52 -9.50 8.43 5.64
N GLU A 53 -8.80 7.69 4.78
CA GLU A 53 -9.37 7.13 3.57
C GLU A 53 -9.78 5.68 3.85
N GLU A 54 -11.00 5.33 3.48
CA GLU A 54 -11.36 3.93 3.37
C GLU A 54 -10.52 3.35 2.23
N LYS A 55 -9.55 2.51 2.58
CA LYS A 55 -9.01 1.53 1.64
C LYS A 55 -10.14 0.57 1.31
N SER A 56 -10.98 0.95 0.36
CA SER A 56 -11.80 -0.02 -0.33
C SER A 56 -10.84 -1.10 -0.82
N ALA A 57 -11.17 -2.38 -0.64
CA ALA A 57 -10.38 -3.47 -1.23
C ALA A 57 -10.30 -3.37 -2.77
N SER A 58 -11.04 -2.43 -3.36
CA SER A 58 -11.05 -2.00 -4.75
C SER A 58 -10.19 -0.77 -5.07
N ASN A 59 -9.51 -0.16 -4.09
CA ASN A 59 -8.45 0.82 -4.34
C ASN A 59 -7.10 0.10 -4.52
N THR A 60 -7.09 -0.99 -5.27
CA THR A 60 -6.05 -1.06 -6.30
C THR A 60 -6.37 0.11 -7.21
N ASP A 61 -5.60 1.20 -7.16
CA ASP A 61 -5.49 2.06 -8.34
C ASP A 61 -5.41 1.10 -9.52
N ASP A 62 -6.40 1.07 -10.42
CA ASP A 62 -6.48 0.14 -11.55
C ASP A 62 -5.35 0.49 -12.54
N TYR A 63 -4.11 0.27 -12.10
CA TYR A 63 -2.90 0.34 -12.89
C TYR A 63 -3.01 -0.63 -14.07
N TYR A 64 -3.75 -1.73 -13.85
CA TYR A 64 -4.12 -2.70 -14.87
C TYR A 64 -5.60 -2.56 -15.21
N LEU A 65 -5.88 -2.19 -16.46
CA LEU A 65 -7.24 -2.11 -17.02
C LEU A 65 -7.91 -3.48 -17.19
N ASN A 66 -7.15 -4.57 -17.05
CA ASN A 66 -7.60 -5.93 -17.23
C ASN A 66 -7.53 -6.70 -15.89
N PRO A 67 -8.65 -7.27 -15.41
CA PRO A 67 -8.71 -8.04 -14.16
C PRO A 67 -7.77 -9.25 -14.11
N GLU A 68 -7.56 -9.95 -15.23
CA GLU A 68 -6.62 -11.09 -15.32
C GLU A 68 -5.17 -10.60 -15.17
N THR A 69 -4.84 -9.44 -15.76
CA THR A 69 -3.51 -8.84 -15.60
C THR A 69 -3.26 -8.41 -14.16
N SER A 70 -4.28 -7.85 -13.50
CA SER A 70 -4.20 -7.49 -12.07
C SER A 70 -3.92 -8.72 -11.19
N LYS A 71 -4.63 -9.82 -11.45
CA LYS A 71 -4.43 -11.08 -10.73
C LYS A 71 -3.02 -11.64 -10.91
N ILE A 72 -2.51 -11.65 -12.14
CA ILE A 72 -1.15 -12.12 -12.42
C ILE A 72 -0.11 -11.21 -11.76
N ALA A 73 -0.30 -9.89 -11.78
CA ALA A 73 0.60 -8.96 -11.10
C ALA A 73 0.62 -9.18 -9.58
N GLN A 74 -0.53 -9.45 -8.98
CA GLN A 74 -0.63 -9.80 -7.56
C GLN A 74 0.09 -11.13 -7.25
N GLU A 75 -0.09 -12.15 -8.08
CA GLU A 75 0.62 -13.45 -7.96
C GLU A 75 2.14 -13.29 -8.10
N ILE A 76 2.61 -12.38 -8.97
CA ILE A 76 4.03 -12.04 -9.12
C ILE A 76 4.56 -11.35 -7.86
N TYR A 77 3.81 -10.39 -7.31
CA TYR A 77 4.19 -9.68 -6.09
C TYR A 77 4.26 -10.62 -4.87
N ASP A 78 3.28 -11.50 -4.73
CA ASP A 78 3.20 -12.44 -3.60
C ASP A 78 4.23 -13.57 -3.69
N ASN A 79 4.80 -13.82 -4.87
CA ASN A 79 5.84 -14.81 -5.07
C ASN A 79 7.24 -14.21 -4.84
N LYS A 80 7.87 -14.58 -3.72
CA LYS A 80 9.21 -14.15 -3.31
C LYS A 80 10.31 -14.42 -4.35
N GLU A 81 10.17 -15.45 -5.18
CA GLU A 81 11.15 -15.80 -6.23
C GLU A 81 11.10 -14.80 -7.40
N LEU A 82 9.93 -14.21 -7.66
CA LEU A 82 9.74 -13.17 -8.68
C LEU A 82 10.12 -11.77 -8.16
N SER A 83 9.92 -11.49 -6.87
CA SER A 83 10.53 -10.30 -6.23
C SER A 83 12.06 -10.33 -6.36
N LEU A 84 12.68 -11.51 -6.28
CA LEU A 84 14.12 -11.69 -6.50
C LEU A 84 14.52 -11.40 -7.95
N LEU A 85 13.64 -11.64 -8.94
CA LEU A 85 13.87 -11.26 -10.34
C LEU A 85 13.87 -9.74 -10.54
N PHE A 86 13.02 -8.98 -9.82
CA PHE A 86 13.07 -7.52 -9.82
C PHE A 86 14.32 -6.98 -9.13
N ASP A 87 14.76 -7.62 -8.04
CA ASP A 87 16.03 -7.30 -7.39
C ASP A 87 17.23 -7.65 -8.29
N ALA A 88 17.17 -8.74 -9.04
CA ALA A 88 18.20 -9.11 -10.02
C ALA A 88 18.22 -8.15 -11.22
N ALA A 89 17.06 -7.62 -11.63
CA ALA A 89 16.96 -6.60 -12.68
C ALA A 89 17.63 -5.27 -12.29
N ARG A 90 17.76 -4.97 -10.99
CA ARG A 90 18.52 -3.80 -10.51
C ARG A 90 20.02 -3.93 -10.76
N ASP A 91 20.54 -5.16 -10.74
CA ASP A 91 21.95 -5.48 -11.01
C ASP A 91 22.19 -5.89 -12.47
N ALA A 92 21.15 -5.91 -13.31
CA ALA A 92 21.23 -6.31 -14.71
C ALA A 92 21.81 -5.20 -15.59
N ASP A 93 22.51 -5.60 -16.66
CA ASP A 93 23.05 -4.65 -17.62
C ASP A 93 21.92 -3.90 -18.36
N PRO A 94 22.11 -2.61 -18.69
CA PRO A 94 21.08 -1.80 -19.36
C PRO A 94 20.56 -2.42 -20.67
N GLU A 95 21.40 -3.12 -21.42
CA GLU A 95 21.03 -3.79 -22.68
C GLU A 95 20.03 -4.93 -22.46
N ASP A 96 20.18 -5.69 -21.38
CA ASP A 96 19.26 -6.79 -21.04
C ASP A 96 17.89 -6.24 -20.64
N LEU A 97 17.87 -5.17 -19.85
CA LEU A 97 16.63 -4.48 -19.48
C LEU A 97 15.93 -3.88 -20.71
N GLN A 98 16.69 -3.29 -21.63
CA GLN A 98 16.20 -2.75 -22.89
C GLN A 98 15.57 -3.85 -23.78
N THR A 99 16.15 -5.05 -23.76
CA THR A 99 15.66 -6.21 -24.52
C THR A 99 14.32 -6.67 -23.98
N VAL A 100 14.19 -6.84 -22.66
CA VAL A 100 12.92 -7.22 -22.01
C VAL A 100 11.86 -6.14 -22.23
N HIS A 101 12.21 -4.86 -22.09
CA HIS A 101 11.31 -3.75 -22.37
C HIS A 101 10.76 -3.79 -23.81
N SER A 102 11.63 -4.02 -24.79
CA SER A 102 11.25 -4.10 -26.21
C SER A 102 10.30 -5.27 -26.47
N MET A 103 10.54 -6.41 -25.82
CA MET A 103 9.69 -7.59 -25.91
C MET A 103 8.30 -7.34 -25.30
N LEU A 104 8.24 -6.71 -24.13
CA LEU A 104 6.97 -6.32 -23.49
C LEU A 104 6.16 -5.35 -24.35
N MET A 105 6.82 -4.36 -24.96
CA MET A 105 6.15 -3.41 -25.86
C MET A 105 5.62 -4.08 -27.13
N ALA A 106 6.33 -5.07 -27.67
CA ALA A 106 5.86 -5.85 -28.81
C ALA A 106 4.61 -6.67 -28.47
N LEU A 107 4.57 -7.30 -27.28
CA LEU A 107 3.40 -8.05 -26.80
C LEU A 107 2.19 -7.15 -26.61
N LYS A 108 2.36 -5.98 -25.99
CA LYS A 108 1.29 -5.00 -25.81
C LYS A 108 0.67 -4.54 -27.13
N ARG A 109 1.50 -4.26 -28.14
CA ARG A 109 1.02 -3.86 -29.48
C ARG A 109 0.25 -4.99 -30.17
N LYS A 110 0.66 -6.25 -29.97
CA LYS A 110 -0.03 -7.42 -30.52
C LYS A 110 -1.44 -7.55 -29.93
N GLU A 111 -1.62 -7.36 -28.63
CA GLU A 111 -2.94 -7.44 -28.01
C GLU A 111 -3.86 -6.29 -28.44
N GLN A 112 -3.31 -5.09 -28.61
CA GLN A 112 -4.06 -3.91 -29.08
C GLN A 112 -4.45 -3.96 -30.56
N GLY A 113 -3.69 -4.67 -31.41
CA GLY A 113 -4.00 -4.84 -32.84
C GLY A 113 -4.94 -6.01 -33.15
N ASN A 114 -5.30 -6.81 -32.15
CA ASN A 114 -6.17 -7.99 -32.27
C ASN A 114 -7.56 -7.76 -31.64
N SER A 115 -7.91 -6.50 -31.37
CA SER A 115 -9.23 -6.02 -30.89
C SER A 115 -9.97 -5.25 -31.98
#